data_AF-A0AAI9SD55-F1
#
_entry.id   AF-A0AAI9SD55-F1
#
_cell.length_a   1.000
_cell.length_b   1.000
_cell.length_c   1.000
_cell.angle_alpha   90.00
_cell.angle_beta   90.00
_cell.angle_gamma   90.00
#
_symmetry.space_group_name_H-M   'P 1'
#
loop_
_entity.id
_entity.type
_entity.pdbx_description
1 polymer ?
#
loop_
_entity_poly.entity_id
_entity_poly.type
_entity_poly.pdbx_seq_one_letter_code
_entity_poly.pdbx_strand_id
1 'polypeptide(L)'
;MTRRTNLRLAALASIAALAFAAAPAVQAAGPSGFDAPASAEARAPQGFGNNKLVTVQWVLKNGADDQVVLLRGKFTQHLRGDKYEFEDEAGNAITAELDHDRDWSMVRKGAPMEIRAEIDRDWNRTKLDVRSARPLK
;
A
#
# COMPACT_ATOMS: atom_id res chain seq x y z
N MET A 1 -13.37 -49.74 -57.51
CA MET A 1 -14.68 -50.36 -57.21
C MET A 1 -15.49 -49.36 -56.40
N THR A 2 -16.43 -48.68 -57.06
CA THR A 2 -17.43 -47.80 -56.45
C THR A 2 -18.73 -48.59 -56.33
N ARG A 3 -19.42 -48.60 -55.19
CA ARG A 3 -20.87 -48.83 -55.16
C ARG A 3 -21.57 -47.91 -54.17
N ARG A 4 -22.60 -47.27 -54.72
CA ARG A 4 -23.54 -46.32 -54.13
C ARG A 4 -24.68 -47.10 -53.47
N THR A 5 -25.34 -46.50 -52.47
CA THR A 5 -26.73 -46.83 -52.12
C THR A 5 -27.50 -45.56 -51.76
N ASN A 6 -28.79 -45.60 -52.10
CA ASN A 6 -29.65 -44.46 -52.35
C ASN A 6 -30.52 -44.07 -51.14
N LEU A 7 -30.77 -42.76 -51.05
CA LEU A 7 -32.03 -42.06 -50.72
C LEU A 7 -33.29 -42.90 -50.36
N ARG A 8 -34.01 -42.54 -49.27
CA ARG A 8 -35.34 -41.87 -49.32
C ARG A 8 -36.00 -41.64 -47.95
N LEU A 9 -36.62 -40.45 -47.88
CA LEU A 9 -37.65 -39.85 -47.02
C LEU A 9 -38.47 -40.76 -46.08
N ALA A 10 -38.79 -40.24 -44.88
CA ALA A 10 -40.16 -39.80 -44.52
C ALA A 10 -40.21 -39.18 -43.11
N ALA A 11 -41.02 -38.13 -42.98
CA ALA A 11 -41.29 -37.35 -41.76
C ALA A 11 -42.31 -38.02 -40.82
N LEU A 12 -42.34 -37.59 -39.54
CA LEU A 12 -43.49 -37.57 -38.60
C LEU A 12 -42.95 -36.93 -37.28
N ALA A 13 -43.19 -35.65 -36.99
CA ALA A 13 -44.37 -35.06 -36.32
C ALA A 13 -44.39 -35.19 -34.78
N SER A 14 -44.29 -34.02 -34.12
CA SER A 14 -44.89 -33.59 -32.83
C SER A 14 -44.37 -34.27 -31.54
N ILE A 15 -43.98 -33.55 -30.50
CA ILE A 15 -44.85 -32.75 -29.61
C ILE A 15 -44.04 -31.62 -28.95
N ALA A 16 -44.60 -30.42 -28.94
CA ALA A 16 -44.15 -29.31 -28.11
C ALA A 16 -44.51 -29.57 -26.64
N ALA A 17 -43.54 -29.45 -25.75
CA ALA A 17 -43.78 -29.26 -24.32
C ALA A 17 -43.01 -28.02 -23.86
N LEU A 18 -43.73 -26.92 -23.67
CA LEU A 18 -43.24 -25.77 -22.92
C LEU A 18 -43.12 -26.17 -21.45
N ALA A 19 -41.91 -26.23 -20.92
CA ALA A 19 -41.67 -26.25 -19.48
C ALA A 19 -41.25 -24.85 -19.04
N PHE A 20 -42.16 -24.13 -18.39
CA PHE A 20 -41.87 -22.86 -17.72
C PHE A 20 -41.16 -23.19 -16.39
N ALA A 21 -39.84 -23.07 -16.33
CA ALA A 21 -39.10 -23.22 -15.09
C ALA A 21 -39.23 -21.93 -14.27
N ALA A 22 -39.92 -21.99 -13.13
CA ALA A 22 -39.90 -20.94 -12.13
C ALA A 22 -38.51 -20.90 -11.48
N ALA A 23 -37.79 -19.78 -11.62
CA ALA A 23 -36.53 -19.56 -10.92
C ALA A 23 -36.80 -19.26 -9.43
N PRO A 24 -36.01 -19.80 -8.48
CA PRO A 24 -36.11 -19.38 -7.09
C PRO A 24 -35.59 -17.95 -6.93
N ALA A 25 -36.34 -17.11 -6.22
CA ALA A 25 -35.88 -15.80 -5.80
C ALA A 25 -34.68 -15.96 -4.84
N VAL A 26 -33.49 -15.55 -5.27
CA VAL A 26 -32.33 -15.40 -4.39
C VAL A 26 -32.63 -14.23 -3.46
N GLN A 27 -32.90 -14.54 -2.19
CA GLN A 27 -32.92 -13.53 -1.13
C GLN A 27 -31.47 -13.13 -0.86
N ALA A 28 -31.10 -11.91 -1.27
CA ALA A 28 -29.82 -11.33 -0.91
C ALA A 28 -29.78 -11.10 0.60
N ALA A 29 -29.02 -11.94 1.31
CA ALA A 29 -28.62 -11.65 2.69
C ALA A 29 -27.71 -10.42 2.65
N GLY A 30 -28.16 -9.31 3.24
CA GLY A 30 -27.33 -8.12 3.43
C GLY A 30 -26.12 -8.44 4.32
N PRO A 31 -25.05 -7.64 4.26
CA PRO A 31 -23.84 -7.87 5.05
C PRO A 31 -24.15 -7.77 6.55
N SER A 32 -24.11 -8.91 7.23
CA SER A 32 -24.13 -9.01 8.69
C SER A 32 -22.70 -8.93 9.19
N GLY A 33 -22.29 -7.80 9.78
CA GLY A 33 -20.93 -7.70 10.31
C GLY A 33 -20.53 -6.31 10.78
N PHE A 34 -21.17 -5.79 11.83
CA PHE A 34 -20.63 -4.66 12.61
C PHE A 34 -20.42 -5.00 14.10
N ASP A 35 -20.79 -6.20 14.56
CA ASP A 35 -20.77 -6.59 15.98
C ASP A 35 -19.85 -7.77 16.31
N ALA A 36 -18.67 -7.85 15.67
CA ALA A 36 -17.65 -8.82 16.09
C ALA A 36 -16.65 -8.16 17.06
N PRO A 37 -16.38 -8.73 18.25
CA PRO A 37 -15.33 -8.23 19.12
C PRO A 37 -13.96 -8.41 18.43
N ALA A 38 -13.18 -7.33 18.41
CA ALA A 38 -11.90 -7.25 17.73
C ALA A 38 -10.89 -8.27 18.30
N SER A 39 -10.77 -9.42 17.65
CA SER A 39 -9.59 -10.28 17.72
C SER A 39 -8.62 -9.75 16.67
N ALA A 40 -7.80 -8.77 17.05
CA ALA A 40 -6.92 -8.05 16.14
C ALA A 40 -5.68 -8.87 15.75
N GLU A 41 -5.80 -9.66 14.70
CA GLU A 41 -4.68 -10.12 13.87
C GLU A 41 -5.15 -10.40 12.42
N ALA A 42 -6.12 -9.62 11.95
CA ALA A 42 -6.40 -9.53 10.52
C ALA A 42 -5.44 -8.51 9.90
N ARG A 43 -4.54 -8.97 9.02
CA ARG A 43 -3.78 -8.10 8.12
C ARG A 43 -4.78 -7.33 7.26
N ALA A 44 -5.10 -6.11 7.70
CA ALA A 44 -5.93 -5.19 6.95
C ALA A 44 -5.26 -4.85 5.60
N PRO A 45 -6.04 -4.70 4.52
CA PRO A 45 -5.49 -4.30 3.23
C PRO A 45 -4.73 -2.97 3.37
N GLN A 46 -3.46 -2.98 2.96
CA GLN A 46 -2.60 -1.79 2.88
C GLN A 46 -3.01 -0.94 1.68
N GLY A 47 -4.13 -0.23 1.83
CA GLY A 47 -4.57 0.79 0.90
C GLY A 47 -5.04 1.99 1.71
N PHE A 48 -4.48 3.16 1.43
CA PHE A 48 -4.83 4.47 2.00
C PHE A 48 -4.34 4.75 3.44
N GLY A 49 -3.05 5.08 3.56
CA GLY A 49 -2.66 6.29 4.28
C GLY A 49 -2.44 6.24 5.79
N ASN A 50 -2.09 5.10 6.38
CA ASN A 50 -1.59 5.06 7.76
C ASN A 50 -0.06 5.03 7.77
N ASN A 51 0.60 6.16 7.50
CA ASN A 51 2.06 6.21 7.63
C ASN A 51 2.45 5.95 9.09
N LYS A 52 3.08 4.80 9.34
CA LYS A 52 3.49 4.36 10.67
C LYS A 52 4.59 5.29 11.21
N LEU A 53 4.44 5.77 12.45
CA LEU A 53 5.52 6.42 13.18
C LEU A 53 6.55 5.37 13.60
N VAL A 54 7.81 5.55 13.21
CA VAL A 54 8.91 4.60 13.44
C VAL A 54 10.17 5.32 13.93
N THR A 55 11.11 4.55 14.46
CA THR A 55 12.46 5.03 14.83
C THR A 55 13.44 4.80 13.68
N VAL A 56 14.57 5.51 13.70
CA VAL A 56 15.67 5.25 12.76
C VAL A 56 16.17 3.82 12.89
N GLN A 57 16.28 3.30 14.12
CA GLN A 57 16.69 1.91 14.32
C GLN A 57 15.71 0.91 13.65
N TRP A 58 14.40 1.19 13.70
CA TRP A 58 13.41 0.35 13.02
C TRP A 58 13.56 0.42 11.50
N VAL A 59 13.78 1.63 10.94
CA VAL A 59 14.05 1.82 9.50
C VAL A 59 15.24 0.98 9.07
N LEU A 60 16.36 1.07 9.78
CA LEU A 60 17.59 0.34 9.45
C LEU A 60 17.41 -1.19 9.52
N LYS A 61 16.62 -1.70 10.46
CA LYS A 61 16.44 -3.15 10.64
C LYS A 61 15.35 -3.75 9.74
N ASN A 62 14.24 -3.04 9.53
CA ASN A 62 13.01 -3.62 8.98
C ASN A 62 12.43 -2.84 7.79
N GLY A 63 12.95 -1.66 7.48
CA GLY A 63 12.44 -0.82 6.40
C GLY A 63 12.54 -1.53 5.05
N ALA A 64 11.44 -1.60 4.30
CA ALA A 64 11.51 -1.98 2.90
C ALA A 64 11.88 -0.77 2.04
N ASP A 65 12.49 -1.03 0.88
CA ASP A 65 12.67 -0.01 -0.15
C ASP A 65 11.30 0.52 -0.63
N ASP A 66 11.25 1.77 -1.08
CA ASP A 66 10.04 2.53 -1.46
C ASP A 66 8.99 2.70 -0.33
N GLN A 67 9.26 2.22 0.89
CA GLN A 67 8.30 2.28 1.97
C GLN A 67 8.22 3.69 2.57
N VAL A 68 7.03 4.28 2.61
CA VAL A 68 6.83 5.59 3.24
C VAL A 68 6.48 5.47 4.73
N VAL A 69 7.20 6.21 5.56
CA VAL A 69 7.08 6.22 7.03
C VAL A 69 6.99 7.64 7.60
N LEU A 70 6.63 7.76 8.88
CA LEU A 70 6.79 8.98 9.67
C LEU A 70 7.92 8.78 10.69
N LEU A 71 8.74 9.80 10.89
CA LEU A 71 9.72 9.85 11.97
C LEU A 71 9.64 11.18 12.72
N ARG A 72 10.00 11.17 14.00
CA ARG A 72 10.20 12.37 14.82
C ARG A 72 11.65 12.47 15.25
N GLY A 73 12.16 13.68 15.28
CA GLY A 73 13.57 13.94 15.51
C GLY A 73 13.94 15.38 15.19
N LYS A 74 15.19 15.58 14.80
CA LYS A 74 15.75 16.89 14.46
C LYS A 74 16.81 16.75 13.36
N PHE A 75 16.93 17.78 12.52
CA PHE A 75 18.04 17.88 11.58
C PHE A 75 19.25 18.49 12.29
N THR A 76 20.33 17.73 12.45
CA THR A 76 21.49 18.08 13.29
C THR A 76 22.64 18.68 12.48
N GLN A 77 22.84 18.23 11.24
CA GLN A 77 23.97 18.64 10.42
C GLN A 77 23.61 18.66 8.92
N HIS A 78 24.17 19.61 8.18
CA HIS A 78 24.23 19.54 6.72
C HIS A 78 25.48 18.77 6.31
N LEU A 79 25.31 17.69 5.54
CA LEU A 79 26.40 16.78 5.18
C LEU A 79 27.04 17.21 3.85
N ARG A 80 26.24 17.33 2.79
CA ARG A 80 26.63 17.82 1.46
C ARG A 80 25.40 17.93 0.56
N GLY A 81 25.37 18.87 -0.38
CA GLY A 81 24.27 18.97 -1.35
C GLY A 81 22.90 19.06 -0.67
N ASP A 82 22.02 18.12 -0.97
CA ASP A 82 20.69 17.91 -0.36
C ASP A 82 20.68 17.00 0.88
N LYS A 83 21.84 16.47 1.29
CA LYS A 83 21.96 15.49 2.38
C LYS A 83 22.16 16.16 3.72
N TYR A 84 21.33 15.76 4.67
CA TYR A 84 21.37 16.16 6.06
C TYR A 84 21.42 14.94 6.97
N GLU A 85 21.89 15.15 8.19
CA GLU A 85 21.74 14.19 9.28
C GLU A 85 20.41 14.44 9.98
N PHE A 86 19.60 13.39 10.11
CA PHE A 86 18.37 13.38 10.89
C PHE A 86 18.56 12.43 12.08
N GLU A 87 18.51 13.00 13.29
CA GLU A 87 18.61 12.27 14.56
C GLU A 87 17.19 12.08 15.13
N ASP A 88 16.78 10.84 15.39
CA ASP A 88 15.51 10.56 16.04
C ASP A 88 15.49 10.91 17.54
N GLU A 89 14.32 10.85 18.17
CA GLU A 89 14.15 11.14 19.61
C GLU A 89 14.98 10.21 20.52
N ALA A 90 15.45 9.06 20.01
CA ALA A 90 16.31 8.12 20.73
C ALA A 90 17.80 8.35 20.47
N GLY A 91 18.18 9.38 19.71
CA GLY A 91 19.57 9.73 19.41
C GLY A 91 20.20 8.94 18.26
N ASN A 92 19.42 8.18 17.49
CA ASN A 92 19.94 7.46 16.33
C ASN A 92 19.88 8.35 15.09
N ALA A 93 20.97 8.39 14.33
CA ALA A 93 21.09 9.24 13.15
C ALA A 93 20.97 8.45 11.83
N ILE A 94 20.37 9.07 10.82
CA ILE A 94 20.31 8.58 9.44
C ILE A 94 20.49 9.74 8.46
N THR A 95 20.99 9.45 7.25
CA THR A 95 20.98 10.45 6.18
C THR A 95 19.55 10.68 5.70
N ALA A 96 19.13 11.95 5.64
CA ALA A 96 17.89 12.39 5.05
C ALA A 96 18.17 13.38 3.91
N GLU A 97 17.53 13.18 2.76
CA GLU A 97 17.63 14.03 1.58
C GLU A 97 16.48 15.03 1.56
N LEU A 98 16.82 16.32 1.55
CA LEU A 98 15.91 17.45 1.39
C LEU A 98 16.07 17.98 -0.03
N ASP A 99 15.23 17.47 -0.92
CA ASP A 99 15.33 17.68 -2.36
C ASP A 99 15.23 19.16 -2.75
N HIS A 100 16.03 19.59 -3.72
CA HIS A 100 16.20 21.00 -4.07
C HIS A 100 14.98 21.64 -4.77
N ASP A 101 14.04 20.83 -5.22
CA ASP A 101 12.80 21.23 -5.89
C ASP A 101 11.62 21.44 -4.92
N ARG A 102 11.86 21.40 -3.60
CA ARG A 102 10.86 21.55 -2.54
C ARG A 102 11.16 22.73 -1.61
N ASP A 103 10.10 23.26 -1.00
CA ASP A 103 10.21 24.30 0.03
C ASP A 103 10.50 23.67 1.40
N TRP A 104 11.69 24.00 1.94
CA TRP A 104 12.17 23.56 3.26
C TRP A 104 12.32 24.71 4.26
N SER A 105 11.73 25.87 4.01
CA SER A 105 11.87 27.08 4.86
C SER A 105 11.45 26.89 6.32
N MET A 106 10.60 25.89 6.60
CA MET A 106 10.19 25.50 7.96
C MET A 106 11.24 24.69 8.72
N VAL A 107 12.20 24.06 8.03
CA VAL A 107 13.23 23.21 8.64
C VAL A 107 14.27 24.10 9.32
N ARG A 108 14.49 23.86 10.62
CA ARG A 108 15.49 24.57 11.42
C ARG A 108 16.44 23.59 12.07
N LYS A 109 17.75 23.90 12.02
CA LYS A 109 18.79 23.07 12.65
C LYS A 109 18.48 22.87 14.13
N GLY A 110 18.43 21.62 14.57
CA GLY A 110 18.20 21.22 15.95
C GLY A 110 16.76 21.40 16.45
N ALA A 111 15.84 21.92 15.64
CA ALA A 111 14.44 22.04 16.03
C ALA A 111 13.74 20.66 15.95
N PRO A 112 12.81 20.37 16.86
CA PRO A 112 11.95 19.19 16.76
C PRO A 112 11.08 19.21 15.50
N MET A 113 11.14 18.14 14.73
CA MET A 113 10.44 17.96 13.47
C MET A 113 9.75 16.59 13.41
N GLU A 114 8.61 16.52 12.74
CA GLU A 114 8.08 15.28 12.19
C GLU A 114 8.27 15.30 10.68
N ILE A 115 8.84 14.22 10.15
CA ILE A 115 9.09 14.05 8.71
C ILE A 115 8.26 12.88 8.19
N ARG A 116 7.70 13.06 6.99
CA ARG A 116 7.21 11.97 6.15
C ARG A 116 8.30 11.69 5.11
N ALA A 117 8.85 10.48 5.14
CA ALA A 117 9.95 10.12 4.27
C ALA A 117 9.73 8.73 3.67
N GLU A 118 10.23 8.56 2.45
CA GLU A 118 10.39 7.29 1.79
C GLU A 118 11.73 6.68 2.20
N ILE A 119 11.74 5.38 2.46
CA ILE A 119 12.95 4.64 2.74
C ILE A 119 13.55 4.27 1.39
N ASP A 120 14.64 4.92 1.03
CA ASP A 120 15.44 4.53 -0.14
C ASP A 120 16.57 3.62 0.36
N ARG A 121 16.49 2.34 -0.03
CA ARG A 121 17.35 1.26 0.43
C ARG A 121 18.01 0.57 -0.76
N ASP A 122 19.31 0.76 -0.82
CA ASP A 122 20.23 -0.02 -1.64
C ASP A 122 20.91 -1.14 -0.83
N TRP A 123 21.58 -2.04 -1.54
CA TRP A 123 22.33 -3.17 -0.98
C TRP A 123 23.37 -2.80 0.09
N ASN A 124 23.89 -1.56 0.12
CA ASN A 124 24.88 -1.10 1.10
C ASN A 124 24.50 0.16 1.87
N ARG A 125 23.30 0.72 1.64
CA ARG A 125 22.94 2.01 2.20
C ARG A 125 21.44 2.11 2.40
N THR A 126 21.04 2.78 3.47
CA THR A 126 19.66 3.21 3.67
C THR A 126 19.68 4.70 3.97
N LYS A 127 18.81 5.45 3.29
CA LYS A 127 18.58 6.88 3.49
C LYS A 127 17.08 7.16 3.50
N LEU A 128 16.74 8.39 3.86
CA LEU A 128 15.37 8.87 3.87
C LEU A 128 15.20 9.94 2.80
N ASP A 129 14.32 9.71 1.84
CA ASP A 129 13.92 10.73 0.88
C ASP A 129 12.71 11.47 1.44
N VAL A 130 12.96 12.69 1.95
CA VAL A 130 11.94 13.43 2.71
C VAL A 130 10.91 14.01 1.75
N ARG A 131 9.65 13.62 1.95
CA ARG A 131 8.50 14.08 1.14
C ARG A 131 7.84 15.31 1.74
N SER A 132 7.81 15.41 3.07
CA SER A 132 7.36 16.60 3.80
C SER A 132 7.93 16.65 5.21
N ALA A 133 8.02 17.85 5.78
CA ALA A 133 8.45 18.08 7.16
C ALA A 133 7.53 19.11 7.82
N ARG A 134 7.29 18.96 9.12
CA ARG A 134 6.56 19.93 9.93
C ARG A 134 7.24 20.14 11.29
N PRO A 135 7.35 21.38 11.78
CA PRO A 135 7.79 21.63 13.14
C PRO A 135 6.85 20.99 14.16
N LEU A 136 7.42 20.46 15.24
CA LEU A 136 6.69 20.09 16.45
C LEU A 136 6.68 21.29 17.40
N LYS A 137 5.54 21.50 18.07
CA LYS A 137 5.36 22.57 19.07
C LYS A 137 5.90 22.14 20.42
#